data_AF-A0A7X8F2W8-F1
#
_entry.id   AF-A0A7X8F2W8-F1
#
_cell.length_a   1.000
_cell.length_b   1.000
_cell.length_c   1.000
_cell.angle_alpha   90.00
_cell.angle_beta   90.00
_cell.angle_gamma   90.00
#
_symmetry.space_group_name_H-M   'P 1'
#
loop_
_entity.id
_entity.type
_entity.pdbx_description
1 polymer ?
#
loop_
_entity_poly.entity_id
_entity_poly.type
_entity_poly.pdbx_seq_one_letter_code
_entity_poly.pdbx_strand_id
1 'polypeptide(L)'
;MSLKAQTEDDFFKARNKALFNEIQSFINQEESKLLSFNDVKQMLKPQNEVYLGMQEVPINLIAGSEGRYYDFDKHFFPKNIHLKTRWARIDEAHLTDVILPPIKLYEIGGLYFVRDGNHRVSVARTKGVECIDAEVVSLKSEIKLKAGMSRTEIQKKVIEYEKRVFYMETAFGDITDFWKLDFSTAGQYDVIYNHILTHKYFINLDKTEEISMPDAVLSWYENVYCPVVTVIKKRKLMRKFRGRTTSDMYVWLIKYWDELKAKFGSDIELDDITDGFTRQFGIGFFSNFFKNKKSKS
;
A
#
# COMPACT_ATOMS: atom_id res chain seq x y z
N MET A 1 45.05 7.33 -10.28
CA MET A 1 44.11 8.16 -9.50
C MET A 1 44.26 7.80 -8.03
N SER A 2 44.10 8.76 -7.10
CA SER A 2 44.00 8.40 -5.68
C SER A 2 42.68 7.67 -5.41
N LEU A 3 42.66 6.75 -4.45
CA LEU A 3 41.48 5.98 -4.06
C LEU A 3 40.29 6.88 -3.69
N LYS A 4 40.58 8.00 -3.04
CA LYS A 4 39.61 9.05 -2.72
C LYS A 4 39.01 9.71 -3.97
N ALA A 5 39.81 10.00 -5.00
CA ALA A 5 39.31 10.58 -6.24
C ALA A 5 38.41 9.59 -7.01
N GLN A 6 38.76 8.29 -6.97
CA GLN A 6 37.99 7.23 -7.61
C GLN A 6 36.61 7.04 -6.96
N THR A 7 36.55 6.96 -5.62
CA THR A 7 35.29 6.78 -4.88
C THR A 7 34.36 7.99 -5.00
N GLU A 8 34.91 9.20 -5.13
CA GLU A 8 34.13 10.40 -5.43
C GLU A 8 33.53 10.39 -6.84
N ASP A 9 34.30 9.96 -7.84
CA ASP A 9 33.84 9.82 -9.23
C ASP A 9 32.73 8.76 -9.33
N ASP A 10 32.90 7.62 -8.66
CA ASP A 10 31.90 6.54 -8.63
C ASP A 10 30.58 6.99 -7.98
N PHE A 11 30.64 7.84 -6.95
CA PHE A 11 29.43 8.46 -6.39
C PHE A 11 28.70 9.32 -7.43
N PHE A 12 29.42 10.15 -8.19
CA PHE A 12 28.79 10.99 -9.21
C PHE A 12 28.21 10.16 -10.37
N LYS A 13 28.87 9.07 -10.77
CA LYS A 13 28.30 8.11 -11.73
C LYS A 13 27.01 7.50 -11.22
N ALA A 14 26.99 7.03 -9.97
CA ALA A 14 25.79 6.47 -9.35
C ALA A 14 24.65 7.50 -9.27
N ARG A 15 24.94 8.74 -8.87
CA ARG A 15 23.95 9.82 -8.84
C ARG A 15 23.42 10.16 -10.24
N ASN A 16 24.29 10.19 -11.25
CA ASN A 16 23.87 10.47 -12.62
C ASN A 16 22.93 9.38 -13.17
N LYS A 17 23.14 8.11 -12.78
CA LYS A 17 22.17 7.03 -13.06
C LYS A 17 20.81 7.31 -12.43
N ALA A 18 20.78 7.74 -11.15
CA ALA A 18 19.52 8.09 -10.48
C ALA A 18 18.76 9.21 -11.21
N LEU A 19 19.47 10.25 -11.67
CA LEU A 19 18.88 11.35 -12.43
C LEU A 19 18.34 10.88 -13.78
N PHE A 20 19.08 10.02 -14.49
CA PHE A 20 18.63 9.46 -15.76
C PHE A 20 17.37 8.61 -15.59
N ASN A 21 17.32 7.77 -14.56
CA ASN A 21 16.15 6.95 -14.23
C ASN A 21 14.93 7.82 -13.89
N GLU A 22 15.16 8.94 -13.18
CA GLU A 22 14.10 9.89 -12.87
C GLU A 22 13.53 10.56 -14.13
N ILE A 23 14.40 10.98 -15.07
CA ILE A 23 13.99 11.53 -16.38
C ILE A 23 13.21 10.49 -17.19
N GLN A 24 13.66 9.23 -17.25
CA GLN A 24 12.92 8.17 -17.94
C GLN A 24 11.54 7.94 -17.32
N SER A 25 11.43 8.09 -16.00
CA SER A 25 10.18 7.89 -15.27
C SER A 25 9.21 9.07 -15.32
N PHE A 26 9.49 10.16 -16.03
CA PHE A 26 8.58 11.32 -16.11
C PHE A 26 7.20 10.97 -16.69
N ILE A 27 7.10 9.87 -17.44
CA ILE A 27 5.83 9.34 -17.95
C ILE A 27 5.06 8.58 -16.85
N ASN A 28 5.75 7.91 -15.92
CA ASN A 28 5.19 7.11 -14.81
C ASN A 28 5.92 7.43 -13.48
N GLN A 29 5.64 8.60 -12.90
CA GLN A 29 6.39 9.13 -11.75
C GLN A 29 6.26 8.29 -10.45
N GLU A 30 5.25 7.41 -10.36
CA GLU A 30 5.11 6.47 -9.23
C GLU A 30 6.07 5.27 -9.31
N GLU A 31 6.64 4.99 -10.49
CA GLU A 31 7.51 3.83 -10.72
C GLU A 31 8.98 4.10 -10.41
N SER A 32 9.42 5.34 -10.17
CA SER A 32 10.84 5.67 -9.90
C SER A 32 11.21 5.81 -8.43
N LYS A 33 10.23 5.70 -7.53
CA LYS A 33 10.48 5.80 -6.09
C LYS A 33 10.76 4.44 -5.51
N LEU A 34 11.70 4.41 -4.57
CA LEU A 34 11.98 3.21 -3.79
C LEU A 34 10.75 2.87 -2.91
N LEU A 35 10.43 1.59 -2.78
CA LEU A 35 9.26 1.17 -2.00
C LEU A 35 9.47 1.47 -0.51
N SER A 36 8.45 2.04 0.13
CA SER A 36 8.35 2.20 1.58
C SER A 36 7.93 0.87 2.21
N PHE A 37 8.72 0.33 3.12
CA PHE A 37 8.36 -0.87 3.88
C PHE A 37 7.03 -0.69 4.62
N ASN A 38 6.84 0.46 5.26
CA ASN A 38 5.64 0.74 6.06
C ASN A 38 4.37 0.76 5.20
N ASP A 39 4.45 1.32 3.98
CA ASP A 39 3.34 1.31 3.03
C ASP A 39 3.00 -0.14 2.63
N VAL A 40 4.00 -0.95 2.30
CA VAL A 40 3.79 -2.36 1.91
C VAL A 40 3.29 -3.19 3.10
N LYS A 41 3.85 -3.02 4.29
CA LYS A 41 3.41 -3.68 5.54
C LYS A 41 1.95 -3.36 5.85
N GLN A 42 1.54 -2.09 5.70
CA GLN A 42 0.16 -1.68 5.92
C GLN A 42 -0.81 -2.30 4.91
N MET A 43 -0.39 -2.50 3.66
CA MET A 43 -1.21 -3.14 2.63
C MET A 43 -1.31 -4.66 2.83
N LEU A 44 -0.20 -5.34 3.12
CA LEU A 44 -0.14 -6.80 3.20
C LEU A 44 -0.60 -7.36 4.55
N LYS A 45 -0.67 -6.53 5.60
CA LYS A 45 -1.09 -6.89 6.97
C LYS A 45 -0.52 -8.25 7.46
N PRO A 46 0.81 -8.40 7.51
CA PRO A 46 1.43 -9.66 7.90
C PRO A 46 1.10 -10.02 9.36
N GLN A 47 0.98 -11.32 9.64
CA GLN A 47 0.49 -11.81 10.93
C GLN A 47 1.58 -11.97 11.99
N ASN A 48 2.80 -12.35 11.58
CA ASN A 48 3.89 -12.70 12.49
C ASN A 48 5.26 -12.28 11.93
N GLU A 49 6.21 -12.01 12.83
CA GLU A 49 7.62 -11.77 12.50
C GLU A 49 8.48 -12.98 12.93
N VAL A 50 9.41 -13.40 12.08
CA VAL A 50 10.32 -14.54 12.33
C VAL A 50 11.74 -14.13 11.99
N TYR A 51 12.66 -14.28 12.94
CA TYR A 51 14.08 -14.08 12.66
C TYR A 51 14.63 -15.26 11.86
N LEU A 52 15.16 -14.99 10.67
CA LEU A 52 15.72 -16.00 9.77
C LEU A 52 17.24 -16.14 9.90
N GLY A 53 17.90 -15.30 10.70
CA GLY A 53 19.35 -15.34 10.89
C GLY A 53 20.12 -14.62 9.77
N MET A 54 21.40 -14.98 9.67
CA MET A 54 22.30 -14.54 8.61
C MET A 54 22.03 -15.28 7.31
N GLN A 55 21.88 -14.54 6.21
CA GLN A 55 21.59 -15.08 4.89
C GLN A 55 22.32 -14.29 3.81
N GLU A 56 22.67 -14.98 2.73
CA GLU A 56 23.08 -14.37 1.47
C GLU A 56 21.81 -13.99 0.68
N VAL A 57 21.61 -12.70 0.40
CA VAL A 57 20.38 -12.20 -0.22
C VAL A 57 20.67 -11.63 -1.61
N PRO A 58 19.95 -12.11 -2.66
CA PRO A 58 20.04 -11.52 -3.99
C PRO A 58 19.64 -10.05 -3.99
N ILE A 59 20.51 -9.19 -4.50
CA ILE A 59 20.32 -7.73 -4.48
C ILE A 59 19.10 -7.31 -5.30
N ASN A 60 18.76 -8.06 -6.35
CA ASN A 60 17.58 -7.82 -7.18
C ASN A 60 16.25 -7.97 -6.42
N LEU A 61 16.20 -8.74 -5.32
CA LEU A 61 15.03 -8.91 -4.45
C LEU A 61 14.90 -7.80 -3.40
N ILE A 62 15.95 -6.98 -3.21
CA ILE A 62 15.89 -5.79 -2.34
C ILE A 62 15.13 -4.69 -3.10
N ALA A 63 13.88 -4.49 -2.71
CA ALA A 63 12.91 -3.67 -3.44
C ALA A 63 12.62 -2.32 -2.77
N GLY A 64 12.97 -2.18 -1.49
CA GLY A 64 12.56 -1.03 -0.70
C GLY A 64 13.37 -0.78 0.55
N SER A 65 12.96 0.20 1.33
CA SER A 65 13.58 0.54 2.61
C SER A 65 12.56 0.89 3.67
N GLU A 66 12.87 0.58 4.93
CA GLU A 66 12.10 1.02 6.09
C GLU A 66 12.21 2.54 6.28
N GLY A 67 13.37 3.11 5.97
CA GLY A 67 13.63 4.54 6.03
C GLY A 67 14.47 5.02 4.85
N ARG A 68 14.58 6.33 4.64
CA ARG A 68 15.45 6.90 3.59
C ARG A 68 15.10 6.51 2.16
N TYR A 69 13.90 6.01 1.89
CA TYR A 69 13.41 5.73 0.54
C TYR A 69 13.25 7.00 -0.34
N TYR A 70 13.40 8.20 0.23
CA TYR A 70 13.53 9.47 -0.50
C TYR A 70 14.98 9.80 -0.92
N ASP A 71 15.98 9.21 -0.27
CA ASP A 71 17.41 9.47 -0.54
C ASP A 71 17.91 8.72 -1.78
N PHE A 72 17.18 7.71 -2.23
CA PHE A 72 17.56 6.81 -3.30
C PHE A 72 16.44 6.65 -4.34
N ASP A 73 16.80 6.24 -5.55
CA ASP A 73 15.83 5.81 -6.56
C ASP A 73 15.41 4.34 -6.36
N LYS A 74 14.52 3.85 -7.22
CA LYS A 74 14.05 2.44 -7.22
C LYS A 74 15.19 1.42 -7.35
N HIS A 75 16.35 1.81 -7.87
CA HIS A 75 17.52 0.96 -8.04
C HIS A 75 18.58 1.17 -6.94
N PHE A 76 18.25 1.89 -5.87
CA PHE A 76 19.15 2.27 -4.78
C PHE A 76 20.30 3.20 -5.19
N PHE A 77 20.20 3.92 -6.32
CA PHE A 77 21.17 4.94 -6.66
C PHE A 77 20.91 6.23 -5.86
N PRO A 78 21.96 6.88 -5.32
CA PRO A 78 21.82 8.04 -4.45
C PRO A 78 21.31 9.25 -5.22
N LYS A 79 20.28 9.93 -4.71
CA LYS A 79 19.74 11.16 -5.31
C LYS A 79 20.44 12.42 -4.78
N ASN A 80 20.78 12.40 -3.49
CA ASN A 80 21.20 13.60 -2.78
C ASN A 80 22.72 13.66 -2.57
N ILE A 81 23.31 14.86 -2.74
CA ILE A 81 24.76 15.04 -2.62
C ILE A 81 25.29 14.86 -1.19
N HIS A 82 24.45 15.09 -0.17
CA HIS A 82 24.83 14.92 1.23
C HIS A 82 25.22 13.46 1.56
N LEU A 83 24.83 12.50 0.71
CA LEU A 83 25.16 11.08 0.83
C LEU A 83 26.63 10.78 0.48
N LYS A 84 27.30 11.69 -0.26
CA LYS A 84 28.62 11.48 -0.87
C LYS A 84 29.65 10.97 0.10
N THR A 85 29.84 11.65 1.24
CA THR A 85 30.92 11.32 2.18
C THR A 85 30.79 9.91 2.75
N ARG A 86 29.58 9.51 3.17
CA ARG A 86 29.36 8.17 3.71
C ARG A 86 29.39 7.10 2.63
N TRP A 87 28.84 7.41 1.46
CA TRP A 87 28.84 6.50 0.31
C TRP A 87 30.27 6.20 -0.17
N ALA A 88 31.10 7.23 -0.35
CA ALA A 88 32.48 7.09 -0.80
C ALA A 88 33.35 6.28 0.18
N ARG A 89 33.13 6.42 1.50
CA ARG A 89 33.82 5.59 2.51
C ARG A 89 33.44 4.11 2.44
N ILE A 90 32.18 3.82 2.12
CA ILE A 90 31.72 2.44 1.95
C ILE A 90 32.28 1.87 0.64
N ASP A 91 32.33 2.69 -0.41
CA ASP A 91 32.94 2.33 -1.68
C ASP A 91 34.44 2.04 -1.53
N GLU A 92 35.15 2.87 -0.76
CA GLU A 92 36.55 2.70 -0.41
C GLU A 92 36.80 1.38 0.32
N ALA A 93 35.99 1.08 1.32
CA ALA A 93 36.05 -0.18 2.06
C ALA A 93 35.82 -1.39 1.15
N HIS A 94 34.90 -1.28 0.19
CA HIS A 94 34.67 -2.34 -0.80
C HIS A 94 35.86 -2.52 -1.75
N LEU A 95 36.47 -1.42 -2.23
CA LEU A 95 37.65 -1.46 -3.10
C LEU A 95 38.92 -1.98 -2.40
N THR A 96 38.93 -1.99 -1.07
CA THR A 96 40.06 -2.44 -0.25
C THR A 96 39.82 -3.79 0.43
N ASP A 97 38.78 -4.52 -0.01
CA ASP A 97 38.39 -5.83 0.52
C ASP A 97 38.19 -5.84 2.05
N VAL A 98 37.79 -4.69 2.61
CA VAL A 98 37.45 -4.60 4.02
C VAL A 98 36.09 -5.24 4.24
N ILE A 99 36.06 -6.22 5.15
CA ILE A 99 34.82 -6.88 5.55
C ILE A 99 33.91 -5.85 6.23
N LEU A 100 32.80 -5.54 5.57
CA LEU A 100 31.77 -4.67 6.11
C LEU A 100 30.79 -5.48 6.96
N PRO A 101 30.21 -4.89 8.03
CA PRO A 101 29.15 -5.55 8.77
C PRO A 101 27.97 -5.88 7.84
N PRO A 102 27.23 -6.96 8.10
CA PRO A 102 26.08 -7.33 7.28
C PRO A 102 24.99 -6.25 7.33
N ILE A 103 24.16 -6.21 6.30
CA ILE A 103 22.98 -5.34 6.29
C ILE A 103 21.86 -5.95 7.13
N LYS A 104 20.84 -5.16 7.47
CA LYS A 104 19.64 -5.66 8.14
C LYS A 104 18.45 -5.51 7.22
N LEU A 105 17.70 -6.58 7.02
CA LEU A 105 16.56 -6.63 6.11
C LEU A 105 15.30 -7.12 6.81
N TYR A 106 14.17 -6.52 6.44
CA TYR A 106 12.88 -7.16 6.57
C TYR A 106 12.52 -7.88 5.26
N GLU A 107 12.02 -9.10 5.34
CA GLU A 107 11.43 -9.82 4.22
C GLU A 107 9.90 -9.78 4.34
N ILE A 108 9.19 -9.49 3.26
CA ILE A 108 7.73 -9.59 3.19
C ILE A 108 7.30 -10.00 1.79
N GLY A 109 6.57 -11.11 1.69
CA GLY A 109 6.01 -11.60 0.43
C GLY A 109 7.06 -11.98 -0.62
N GLY A 110 8.28 -12.32 -0.23
CA GLY A 110 9.40 -12.65 -1.11
C GLY A 110 10.27 -11.45 -1.53
N LEU A 111 9.99 -10.25 -1.01
CA LEU A 111 10.79 -9.04 -1.24
C LEU A 111 11.47 -8.57 0.04
N TYR A 112 12.63 -7.93 -0.13
CA TYR A 112 13.42 -7.44 0.99
C TYR A 112 13.43 -5.91 1.07
N PHE A 113 13.42 -5.42 2.30
CA PHE A 113 13.38 -4.02 2.66
C PHE A 113 14.50 -3.70 3.63
N VAL A 114 15.29 -2.69 3.29
CA VAL A 114 16.46 -2.33 4.10
C VAL A 114 16.04 -1.66 5.40
N ARG A 115 16.39 -2.27 6.53
CA ARG A 115 16.31 -1.67 7.87
C ARG A 115 17.58 -0.89 8.19
N ASP A 116 18.74 -1.48 7.90
CA ASP A 116 20.05 -0.83 8.02
C ASP A 116 20.97 -1.22 6.86
N GLY A 117 21.81 -0.27 6.42
CA GLY A 117 22.78 -0.51 5.34
C GLY A 117 22.40 0.00 3.96
N ASN A 118 21.50 0.99 3.84
CA ASN A 118 21.07 1.57 2.55
C ASN A 118 22.25 1.95 1.61
N HIS A 119 23.30 2.56 2.16
CA HIS A 119 24.49 2.91 1.37
C HIS A 119 25.29 1.69 0.91
N ARG A 120 25.36 0.61 1.71
CA ARG A 120 26.02 -0.65 1.32
C ARG A 120 25.28 -1.30 0.16
N VAL A 121 23.94 -1.33 0.21
CA VAL A 121 23.11 -1.80 -0.91
C VAL A 121 23.33 -0.94 -2.16
N SER A 122 23.41 0.38 -1.99
CA SER A 122 23.69 1.32 -3.09
C SER A 122 25.05 1.08 -3.75
N VAL A 123 26.10 0.91 -2.96
CA VAL A 123 27.45 0.59 -3.45
C VAL A 123 27.47 -0.77 -4.14
N ALA A 124 26.90 -1.81 -3.52
CA ALA A 124 26.84 -3.15 -4.08
C ALA A 124 26.09 -3.19 -5.43
N ARG A 125 24.94 -2.49 -5.54
CA ARG A 125 24.23 -2.26 -6.82
C ARG A 125 25.11 -1.57 -7.86
N THR A 126 25.89 -0.58 -7.45
CA THR A 126 26.76 0.20 -8.34
C THR A 126 27.92 -0.64 -8.87
N LYS A 127 28.46 -1.55 -8.05
CA LYS A 127 29.56 -2.45 -8.40
C LYS A 127 29.11 -3.75 -9.09
N GLY A 128 27.80 -3.95 -9.24
CA GLY A 128 27.25 -5.12 -9.93
C GLY A 128 27.34 -6.41 -9.09
N VAL A 129 27.38 -6.28 -7.77
CA VAL A 129 27.34 -7.44 -6.87
C VAL A 129 25.98 -8.13 -7.00
N GLU A 130 25.98 -9.46 -7.04
CA GLU A 130 24.74 -10.26 -7.20
C GLU A 130 24.02 -10.48 -5.86
N CYS A 131 24.79 -10.76 -4.81
CA CYS A 131 24.29 -11.11 -3.49
C CYS A 131 24.97 -10.31 -2.36
N ILE A 132 24.26 -10.10 -1.26
CA ILE A 132 24.78 -9.37 -0.09
C ILE A 132 24.41 -10.07 1.21
N ASP A 133 25.36 -10.12 2.14
CA ASP A 133 25.13 -10.70 3.47
C ASP A 133 24.21 -9.83 4.32
N ALA A 134 23.17 -10.46 4.87
CA ALA A 134 22.14 -9.79 5.64
C ALA A 134 21.66 -10.58 6.85
N GLU A 135 21.37 -9.87 7.95
CA GLU A 135 20.48 -10.37 9.00
C GLU A 135 19.03 -10.14 8.56
N VAL A 136 18.23 -11.21 8.49
CA VAL A 136 16.86 -11.15 7.94
C VAL A 136 15.80 -11.42 9.00
N VAL A 137 14.78 -10.56 9.05
CA VAL A 137 13.53 -10.78 9.78
C VAL A 137 12.39 -10.88 8.77
N SER A 138 11.72 -12.04 8.70
CA SER A 138 10.60 -12.29 7.78
C SER A 138 9.26 -11.95 8.42
N LEU A 139 8.45 -11.19 7.71
CA LEU A 139 7.06 -10.90 8.02
C LEU A 139 6.19 -11.80 7.13
N LYS A 140 5.56 -12.80 7.74
CA LYS A 140 4.76 -13.79 7.01
C LYS A 140 3.58 -13.11 6.31
N SER A 141 3.53 -13.25 4.99
CA SER A 141 2.40 -12.82 4.14
C SER A 141 1.95 -13.96 3.23
N GLU A 142 0.64 -14.08 3.07
CA GLU A 142 0.02 -14.99 2.10
C GLU A 142 0.17 -14.49 0.65
N ILE A 143 0.45 -13.19 0.48
CA ILE A 143 0.61 -12.56 -0.83
C ILE A 143 2.07 -12.66 -1.25
N LYS A 144 2.32 -13.33 -2.37
CA LYS A 144 3.64 -13.38 -3.02
C LYS A 144 3.81 -12.21 -3.98
N LEU A 145 4.87 -11.44 -3.78
CA LEU A 145 5.31 -10.32 -4.59
C LEU A 145 6.46 -10.74 -5.51
N LYS A 146 6.71 -9.95 -6.56
CA LYS A 146 7.83 -10.18 -7.49
C LYS A 146 8.73 -8.95 -7.53
N ALA A 147 10.01 -9.17 -7.80
CA ALA A 147 10.97 -8.10 -7.97
C ALA A 147 10.53 -7.13 -9.07
N GLY A 148 10.75 -5.84 -8.84
CA GLY A 148 10.43 -4.79 -9.80
C GLY A 148 8.98 -4.30 -9.78
N MET A 149 8.06 -4.97 -9.06
CA MET A 149 6.69 -4.49 -8.90
C MET A 149 6.65 -3.06 -8.35
N SER A 150 5.80 -2.24 -8.96
CA SER A 150 5.42 -0.92 -8.48
C SER A 150 4.42 -1.02 -7.32
N ARG A 151 4.25 0.10 -6.61
CA ARG A 151 3.27 0.23 -5.52
C ARG A 151 1.83 -0.06 -5.99
N THR A 152 1.48 0.36 -7.21
CA THR A 152 0.16 0.16 -7.80
C THR A 152 -0.09 -1.31 -8.13
N GLU A 153 0.91 -2.03 -8.65
CA GLU A 153 0.84 -3.47 -8.89
C GLU A 153 0.71 -4.27 -7.59
N ILE A 154 1.46 -3.89 -6.55
CA ILE A 154 1.32 -4.49 -5.21
C ILE A 154 -0.09 -4.26 -4.67
N GLN A 155 -0.61 -3.03 -4.75
CA GLN A 155 -1.97 -2.71 -4.31
C GLN A 155 -3.01 -3.53 -5.08
N LYS A 156 -2.86 -3.69 -6.39
CA LYS A 156 -3.75 -4.52 -7.20
C LYS A 156 -3.74 -5.98 -6.73
N LYS A 157 -2.56 -6.54 -6.46
CA LYS A 157 -2.41 -7.90 -5.91
C LYS A 157 -3.10 -8.08 -4.56
N VAL A 158 -3.00 -7.08 -3.69
CA VAL A 158 -3.67 -7.08 -2.39
C VAL A 158 -5.19 -7.06 -2.57
N ILE A 159 -5.72 -6.18 -3.42
CA ILE A 159 -7.17 -6.11 -3.70
C ILE A 159 -7.69 -7.43 -4.30
N GLU A 160 -6.94 -8.05 -5.21
CA GLU A 160 -7.27 -9.36 -5.79
C GLU A 160 -7.34 -10.45 -4.71
N TYR A 161 -6.37 -10.46 -3.78
CA TYR A 161 -6.34 -11.40 -2.67
C TYR A 161 -7.51 -11.17 -1.71
N GLU A 162 -7.76 -9.93 -1.28
CA GLU A 162 -8.87 -9.57 -0.39
C GLU A 162 -10.22 -9.96 -1.00
N LYS A 163 -10.42 -9.69 -2.30
CA LYS A 163 -11.63 -10.12 -3.01
C LYS A 163 -11.83 -11.62 -2.92
N ARG A 164 -10.79 -12.40 -3.21
CA ARG A 164 -10.86 -13.86 -3.18
C ARG A 164 -11.21 -14.37 -1.78
N VAL A 165 -10.55 -13.85 -0.74
CA VAL A 165 -10.83 -14.23 0.66
C VAL A 165 -12.26 -13.88 1.03
N PHE A 166 -12.70 -12.66 0.76
CA PHE A 166 -14.06 -12.22 1.05
C PHE A 166 -15.12 -13.11 0.39
N TYR A 167 -14.97 -13.40 -0.91
CA TYR A 167 -15.94 -14.24 -1.62
C TYR A 167 -15.93 -15.69 -1.11
N MET A 168 -14.77 -16.22 -0.73
CA MET A 168 -14.64 -17.55 -0.14
C MET A 168 -15.29 -17.64 1.24
N GLU A 169 -15.10 -16.64 2.10
CA GLU A 169 -15.61 -16.63 3.48
C GLU A 169 -17.11 -16.32 3.55
N THR A 170 -17.63 -15.52 2.62
CA THR A 170 -19.02 -15.04 2.67
C THR A 170 -19.95 -15.70 1.67
N ALA A 171 -19.42 -16.44 0.68
CA ALA A 171 -20.16 -16.91 -0.49
C ALA A 171 -20.94 -15.78 -1.23
N PHE A 172 -20.47 -14.53 -1.11
CA PHE A 172 -21.19 -13.34 -1.57
C PHE A 172 -21.65 -13.44 -3.03
N GLY A 173 -20.77 -13.88 -3.93
CA GLY A 173 -21.08 -14.00 -5.35
C GLY A 173 -22.20 -15.00 -5.62
N ASP A 174 -22.18 -16.16 -4.95
CA ASP A 174 -23.16 -17.23 -5.13
C ASP A 174 -24.51 -16.86 -4.52
N ILE A 175 -24.50 -16.19 -3.36
CA ILE A 175 -25.73 -15.78 -2.65
C ILE A 175 -26.47 -14.65 -3.40
N THR A 176 -25.73 -13.71 -3.99
CA THR A 176 -26.29 -12.46 -4.54
C THR A 176 -26.37 -12.43 -6.07
N ASP A 177 -25.76 -13.40 -6.75
CA ASP A 177 -25.48 -13.38 -8.19
C ASP A 177 -24.74 -12.10 -8.66
N PHE A 178 -23.98 -11.46 -7.76
CA PHE A 178 -23.27 -10.22 -8.02
C PHE A 178 -21.75 -10.36 -7.82
N TRP A 179 -21.03 -10.52 -8.94
CA TRP A 179 -19.58 -10.75 -8.95
C TRP A 179 -18.73 -9.47 -9.14
N LYS A 180 -19.39 -8.31 -9.23
CA LYS A 180 -18.78 -7.00 -9.56
C LYS A 180 -18.66 -6.08 -8.35
N LEU A 181 -18.61 -6.65 -7.15
CA LEU A 181 -18.19 -5.90 -5.96
C LEU A 181 -16.68 -5.68 -6.06
N ASP A 182 -16.27 -4.60 -6.72
CA ASP A 182 -14.88 -4.24 -6.98
C ASP A 182 -14.49 -2.97 -6.21
N PHE A 183 -13.20 -2.84 -5.89
CA PHE A 183 -12.63 -1.68 -5.21
C PHE A 183 -11.34 -1.22 -5.89
N SER A 184 -11.01 0.06 -5.72
CA SER A 184 -9.75 0.64 -6.24
C SER A 184 -8.66 0.74 -5.16
N THR A 185 -8.98 0.41 -3.90
CA THR A 185 -8.06 0.48 -2.76
C THR A 185 -8.13 -0.78 -1.91
N ALA A 186 -7.00 -1.15 -1.31
CA ALA A 186 -6.92 -2.25 -0.36
C ALA A 186 -7.68 -1.93 0.95
N GLY A 187 -8.08 -2.97 1.66
CA GLY A 187 -8.76 -2.96 2.94
C GLY A 187 -10.27 -2.73 2.89
N GLN A 188 -10.85 -2.54 1.70
CA GLN A 188 -12.28 -2.22 1.60
C GLN A 188 -13.18 -3.44 1.81
N TYR A 189 -12.71 -4.65 1.50
CA TYR A 189 -13.48 -5.87 1.77
C TYR A 189 -13.68 -6.11 3.27
N ASP A 190 -12.67 -5.82 4.11
CA ASP A 190 -12.83 -5.86 5.57
C ASP A 190 -13.91 -4.87 6.03
N VAL A 191 -14.01 -3.70 5.40
CA VAL A 191 -15.06 -2.71 5.73
C VAL A 191 -16.43 -3.25 5.35
N ILE A 192 -16.58 -3.85 4.17
CA ILE A 192 -17.84 -4.47 3.77
C ILE A 192 -18.23 -5.62 4.69
N TYR A 193 -17.28 -6.50 5.02
CA TYR A 193 -17.52 -7.59 5.94
C TYR A 193 -18.04 -7.09 7.30
N ASN A 194 -17.40 -6.07 7.86
CA ASN A 194 -17.87 -5.43 9.08
C ASN A 194 -19.26 -4.78 8.93
N HIS A 195 -19.57 -4.18 7.78
CA HIS A 195 -20.92 -3.64 7.55
C HIS A 195 -21.98 -4.74 7.51
N ILE A 196 -21.67 -5.91 6.93
CA ILE A 196 -22.57 -7.06 6.92
C ILE A 196 -22.78 -7.57 8.36
N LEU A 197 -21.72 -7.66 9.17
CA LEU A 197 -21.82 -8.04 10.58
C LEU A 197 -22.64 -7.04 11.40
N THR A 198 -22.43 -5.74 11.20
CA THR A 198 -23.21 -4.68 11.85
C THR A 198 -24.69 -4.74 11.45
N HIS A 199 -24.97 -4.94 10.17
CA HIS A 199 -26.34 -5.13 9.66
C HIS A 199 -27.01 -6.36 10.28
N LYS A 200 -26.27 -7.48 10.31
CA LYS A 200 -26.70 -8.72 10.96
C LYS A 200 -27.04 -8.49 12.44
N TYR A 201 -26.19 -7.77 13.17
CA TYR A 201 -26.43 -7.44 14.57
C TYR A 201 -27.75 -6.69 14.74
N PHE A 202 -27.99 -5.63 13.95
CA PHE A 202 -29.23 -4.84 14.05
C PHE A 202 -30.48 -5.64 13.69
N ILE A 203 -30.44 -6.53 12.68
CA ILE A 203 -31.60 -7.38 12.36
C ILE A 203 -31.96 -8.34 13.51
N ASN A 204 -30.98 -8.78 14.28
CA ASN A 204 -31.20 -9.73 15.36
C ASN A 204 -31.69 -9.09 16.66
N LEU A 205 -31.69 -7.76 16.79
CA LEU A 205 -32.12 -7.09 18.03
C LEU A 205 -33.57 -7.43 18.41
N ASP A 206 -34.45 -7.59 17.42
CA ASP A 206 -35.88 -7.86 17.63
C ASP A 206 -36.24 -9.33 17.36
N LYS A 207 -35.25 -10.23 17.28
CA LYS A 207 -35.46 -11.65 16.98
C LYS A 207 -35.02 -12.55 18.13
N THR A 208 -35.78 -13.62 18.35
CA THR A 208 -35.45 -14.66 19.33
C THR A 208 -34.35 -15.61 18.84
N GLU A 209 -34.22 -15.77 17.53
CA GLU A 209 -33.20 -16.61 16.89
C GLU A 209 -32.34 -15.80 15.94
N GLU A 210 -31.04 -16.07 15.96
CA GLU A 210 -30.04 -15.37 15.17
C GLU A 210 -30.09 -15.81 13.70
N ILE A 211 -30.19 -14.86 12.77
CA ILE A 211 -30.15 -15.18 11.32
C ILE A 211 -28.78 -15.76 10.92
N SER A 212 -28.78 -16.59 9.88
CA SER A 212 -27.54 -17.15 9.33
C SER A 212 -26.67 -16.06 8.67
N MET A 213 -25.38 -16.34 8.49
CA MET A 213 -24.50 -15.42 7.76
C MET A 213 -24.92 -15.26 6.28
N PRO A 214 -25.32 -16.32 5.54
CA PRO A 214 -25.86 -16.17 4.20
C PRO A 214 -27.09 -15.25 4.11
N ASP A 215 -28.03 -15.38 5.05
CA ASP A 215 -29.22 -14.50 5.09
C ASP A 215 -28.84 -13.05 5.37
N ALA A 216 -27.84 -12.83 6.23
CA ALA A 216 -27.33 -11.49 6.51
C ALA A 216 -26.65 -10.86 5.29
N VAL A 217 -25.88 -11.64 4.53
CA VAL A 217 -25.23 -11.22 3.29
C VAL A 217 -26.28 -10.79 2.26
N LEU A 218 -27.28 -11.65 2.00
CA LEU A 218 -28.35 -11.36 1.07
C LEU A 218 -29.14 -10.12 1.49
N SER A 219 -29.55 -10.06 2.77
CA SER A 219 -30.31 -8.94 3.31
C SER A 219 -29.52 -7.63 3.22
N TRP A 220 -28.23 -7.63 3.57
CA TRP A 220 -27.38 -6.44 3.45
C TRP A 220 -27.27 -5.98 2.00
N TYR A 221 -27.08 -6.92 1.08
CA TYR A 221 -26.95 -6.62 -0.34
C TYR A 221 -28.23 -5.94 -0.88
N GLU A 222 -29.40 -6.52 -0.61
CA GLU A 222 -30.69 -6.05 -1.12
C GLU A 222 -31.17 -4.76 -0.43
N ASN A 223 -30.99 -4.65 0.88
CA ASN A 223 -31.63 -3.60 1.67
C ASN A 223 -30.69 -2.45 2.03
N VAL A 224 -29.37 -2.62 1.87
CA VAL A 224 -28.39 -1.57 2.20
C VAL A 224 -27.55 -1.21 0.98
N TYR A 225 -26.85 -2.18 0.38
CA TYR A 225 -25.92 -1.90 -0.71
C TYR A 225 -26.64 -1.43 -1.98
N CYS A 226 -27.60 -2.21 -2.47
CA CYS A 226 -28.34 -1.91 -3.71
C CYS A 226 -29.09 -0.56 -3.69
N PRO A 227 -29.81 -0.19 -2.60
CA PRO A 227 -30.48 1.10 -2.51
C PRO A 227 -29.49 2.27 -2.58
N VAL A 228 -28.39 2.22 -1.82
CA VAL A 228 -27.37 3.27 -1.83
C VAL A 228 -26.70 3.36 -3.21
N VAL A 229 -26.34 2.23 -3.82
CA VAL A 229 -25.79 2.18 -5.18
C VAL A 229 -26.74 2.76 -6.22
N THR A 230 -28.05 2.52 -6.06
CA THR A 230 -29.08 3.09 -6.93
C THR A 230 -29.11 4.61 -6.82
N VAL A 231 -29.03 5.17 -5.62
CA VAL A 231 -28.94 6.63 -5.40
C VAL A 231 -27.67 7.21 -6.01
N ILE A 232 -26.51 6.56 -5.82
CA ILE A 232 -25.22 6.97 -6.42
C ILE A 232 -25.34 7.07 -7.95
N LYS A 233 -25.95 6.05 -8.58
CA LYS A 233 -26.15 6.00 -10.04
C LYS A 233 -27.13 7.07 -10.52
N LYS A 234 -28.30 7.18 -9.89
CA LYS A 234 -29.35 8.16 -10.26
C LYS A 234 -28.82 9.60 -10.20
N ARG A 235 -28.09 9.95 -9.14
CA ARG A 235 -27.50 11.30 -8.94
C ARG A 235 -26.21 11.52 -9.76
N LYS A 236 -25.77 10.55 -10.57
CA LYS A 236 -24.54 10.60 -11.39
C LYS A 236 -23.31 11.03 -10.58
N LEU A 237 -23.22 10.63 -9.31
CA LEU A 237 -22.17 11.09 -8.40
C LEU A 237 -20.78 10.69 -8.91
N MET A 238 -20.68 9.53 -9.57
CA MET A 238 -19.44 9.00 -10.16
C MET A 238 -18.78 9.91 -11.19
N ARG A 239 -19.49 10.89 -11.80
CA ARG A 239 -18.91 11.81 -12.79
C ARG A 239 -17.72 12.61 -12.23
N LYS A 240 -17.72 12.86 -10.92
CA LYS A 240 -16.65 13.59 -10.22
C LYS A 240 -15.53 12.67 -9.69
N PHE A 241 -15.67 11.34 -9.79
CA PHE A 241 -14.79 10.34 -9.18
C PHE A 241 -14.15 9.41 -10.23
N ARG A 242 -13.25 9.97 -11.05
CA ARG A 242 -12.51 9.19 -12.05
C ARG A 242 -11.57 8.17 -11.38
N GLY A 243 -11.52 6.96 -11.94
CA GLY A 243 -10.66 5.87 -11.43
C GLY A 243 -11.17 5.20 -10.15
N ARG A 244 -12.41 5.47 -9.73
CA ARG A 244 -13.07 4.84 -8.58
C ARG A 244 -14.24 3.98 -9.02
N THR A 245 -14.53 2.96 -8.23
CA THR A 245 -15.69 2.09 -8.43
C THR A 245 -16.92 2.63 -7.71
N THR A 246 -18.10 2.12 -8.05
CA THR A 246 -19.33 2.45 -7.31
C THR A 246 -19.27 1.94 -5.87
N SER A 247 -18.61 0.81 -5.62
CA SER A 247 -18.41 0.25 -4.27
C SER A 247 -17.48 1.12 -3.42
N ASP A 248 -16.43 1.71 -4.01
CA ASP A 248 -15.59 2.70 -3.32
C ASP A 248 -16.43 3.89 -2.84
N MET A 249 -17.35 4.35 -3.69
CA MET A 249 -18.26 5.45 -3.37
C MET A 249 -19.24 5.08 -2.26
N TYR A 250 -19.75 3.84 -2.27
CA TYR A 250 -20.58 3.30 -1.19
C TYR A 250 -19.83 3.37 0.15
N VAL A 251 -18.62 2.80 0.24
CA VAL A 251 -17.84 2.80 1.49
C VAL A 251 -17.53 4.22 1.95
N TRP A 252 -17.24 5.12 1.00
CA TRP A 252 -16.97 6.52 1.32
C TRP A 252 -18.20 7.21 1.92
N LEU A 253 -19.39 7.02 1.34
CA LEU A 253 -20.63 7.61 1.84
C LEU A 253 -20.97 7.14 3.25
N ILE A 254 -20.81 5.85 3.54
CA ILE A 254 -21.08 5.32 4.89
C ILE A 254 -20.13 5.92 5.92
N LYS A 255 -18.82 5.97 5.63
CA LYS A 255 -17.85 6.61 6.54
C LYS A 255 -18.17 8.09 6.77
N TYR A 256 -18.53 8.80 5.71
CA TYR A 256 -18.93 10.20 5.81
C TYR A 256 -20.22 10.36 6.64
N TRP A 257 -21.17 9.43 6.54
CA TRP A 257 -22.35 9.40 7.38
C TRP A 257 -21.99 9.22 8.85
N ASP A 258 -21.16 8.24 9.20
CA ASP A 258 -20.74 8.01 10.60
C ASP A 258 -20.09 9.27 11.20
N GLU A 259 -19.27 9.97 10.42
CA GLU A 259 -18.67 11.25 10.84
C GLU A 259 -19.70 12.37 11.04
N LEU A 260 -20.76 12.43 10.23
CA LEU A 260 -21.84 13.40 10.38
C LEU A 260 -22.72 13.10 11.58
N LYS A 261 -23.11 11.83 11.79
CA LYS A 261 -23.87 11.38 12.96
C LYS A 261 -23.12 11.69 14.26
N ALA A 262 -21.81 11.45 14.27
CA ALA A 262 -20.97 11.77 15.43
C ALA A 262 -20.90 13.28 15.73
N LYS A 263 -21.06 14.15 14.72
CA LYS A 263 -20.97 15.62 14.86
C LYS A 263 -22.31 16.30 15.12
N PHE A 264 -23.40 15.77 14.57
CA PHE A 264 -24.69 16.46 14.49
C PHE A 264 -25.87 15.67 15.08
N GLY A 265 -25.65 14.45 15.59
CA GLY A 265 -26.70 13.59 16.16
C GLY A 265 -27.32 12.62 15.15
N SER A 266 -28.19 11.74 15.63
CA SER A 266 -28.74 10.58 14.89
C SER A 266 -29.84 10.90 13.87
N ASP A 267 -30.36 12.13 13.84
CA ASP A 267 -31.61 12.49 13.14
C ASP A 267 -31.42 12.89 11.67
N ILE A 268 -30.38 12.39 11.00
CA ILE A 268 -30.05 12.76 9.62
C ILE A 268 -30.53 11.67 8.66
N GLU A 269 -31.51 12.01 7.81
CA GLU A 269 -32.01 11.14 6.74
C GLU A 269 -31.06 11.07 5.53
N LEU A 270 -31.12 9.96 4.78
CA LEU A 270 -30.22 9.69 3.65
C LEU A 270 -30.33 10.74 2.53
N ASP A 271 -31.52 11.30 2.30
CA ASP A 271 -31.74 12.30 1.24
C ASP A 271 -31.09 13.66 1.58
N ASP A 272 -31.18 14.12 2.83
CA ASP A 272 -30.55 15.36 3.31
C ASP A 272 -29.02 15.33 3.18
N ILE A 273 -28.41 14.15 3.37
CA ILE A 273 -26.97 13.95 3.25
C ILE A 273 -26.52 14.07 1.80
N THR A 274 -27.29 13.51 0.87
CA THR A 274 -26.93 13.56 -0.57
C THR A 274 -27.06 14.97 -1.16
N ASP A 275 -27.95 15.80 -0.62
CA ASP A 275 -28.09 17.21 -0.98
C ASP A 275 -27.01 18.09 -0.35
N GLY A 276 -26.66 17.88 0.93
CA GLY A 276 -25.51 18.52 1.58
C GLY A 276 -24.18 18.15 0.91
N PHE A 277 -24.01 16.90 0.51
CA PHE A 277 -22.84 16.38 -0.19
C PHE A 277 -22.58 17.08 -1.53
N THR A 278 -23.65 17.36 -2.29
CA THR A 278 -23.55 18.02 -3.60
C THR A 278 -23.16 19.49 -3.48
N ARG A 279 -23.58 20.16 -2.39
CA ARG A 279 -23.27 21.58 -2.10
C ARG A 279 -21.86 21.80 -1.54
N GLN A 280 -21.34 20.90 -0.71
CA GLN A 280 -20.11 21.16 0.07
C GLN A 280 -18.80 20.65 -0.56
N PHE A 281 -18.82 19.64 -1.45
CA PHE A 281 -17.60 18.91 -1.87
C PHE A 281 -17.18 19.08 -3.34
N GLY A 282 -17.15 20.32 -3.83
CA GLY A 282 -16.54 20.65 -5.13
C GLY A 282 -15.01 20.51 -5.15
N ILE A 283 -14.50 19.64 -6.04
CA ILE A 283 -13.18 19.53 -6.71
C ILE A 283 -11.87 19.59 -5.85
N GLY A 284 -11.75 20.41 -4.80
CA GLY A 284 -10.46 20.71 -4.16
C GLY A 284 -10.07 19.87 -2.92
N PHE A 285 -11.02 19.28 -2.20
CA PHE A 285 -10.77 18.76 -0.85
C PHE A 285 -10.21 17.32 -0.81
N PHE A 286 -10.51 16.51 -1.83
CA PHE A 286 -10.18 15.08 -1.81
C PHE A 286 -8.69 14.75 -1.95
N SER A 287 -7.88 15.66 -2.51
CA SER A 287 -6.42 15.45 -2.54
C SER A 287 -5.80 15.46 -1.13
N ASN A 288 -6.44 16.14 -0.17
CA ASN A 288 -5.96 16.28 1.20
C ASN A 288 -6.54 15.22 2.16
N PHE A 289 -7.77 14.74 1.98
CA PHE A 289 -8.37 13.76 2.89
C PHE A 289 -7.72 12.37 2.78
N PHE A 290 -7.37 11.92 1.57
CA PHE A 290 -6.58 10.69 1.38
C PHE A 290 -5.07 10.89 1.68
N LYS A 291 -4.57 12.14 1.75
CA LYS A 291 -3.21 12.45 2.23
C LYS A 291 -3.12 12.53 3.75
N ASN A 292 -4.16 12.99 4.45
CA ASN A 292 -4.14 13.25 5.89
C ASN A 292 -4.16 12.00 6.79
N LYS A 293 -4.17 10.78 6.22
CA LYS A 293 -3.78 9.57 6.96
C LYS A 293 -2.27 9.39 7.12
N LYS A 294 -1.42 10.23 6.49
CA LYS A 294 0.04 10.22 6.66
C LYS A 294 0.56 11.03 7.86
N SER A 295 -0.29 11.71 8.63
CA SER A 295 0.18 12.59 9.73
C SER A 295 -0.37 12.24 11.13
N LYS A 296 -1.00 11.07 11.29
CA LYS A 296 -1.34 10.54 12.62
C LYS A 296 -0.94 9.06 12.73
N SER A 297 0.36 8.84 12.77
CA SER A 297 1.03 7.83 13.62
C SER A 297 2.36 8.42 14.07
#